data_AF-A0A7X6U4J9-F1
#
_entry.id   AF-A0A7X6U4J9-F1
#
_cell.length_a   1.000
_cell.length_b   1.000
_cell.length_c   1.000
_cell.angle_alpha   90.00
_cell.angle_beta   90.00
_cell.angle_gamma   90.00
#
_symmetry.space_group_name_H-M   'P 1'
#
loop_
_entity.id
_entity.type
_entity.pdbx_description
1 polymer ?
#
loop_
_entity_poly.entity_id
_entity_poly.type
_entity_poly.pdbx_seq_one_letter_code
_entity_poly.pdbx_strand_id
1 'polypeptide(L)'
;MFNSSKFLKALLSLSFALYANNAYADITDVDADLGPLPQLDSDVAFTGACRSSICEGQYREDIDFNSIIKRPVSGGRISSHYGWRLHPITDSHRMHTGIDYAVPTGTEVKAAQHGKVVFVGRQGGYGNLLVIKHNSTYRPVYAHLDKFKVSMGDWVNQGDVVAYSGNTGLSTGPHLHYEIRKNGLSLNPLTGESSSEHILVLNDTSTSQVKNGRVNRQNNGRVRTILK
;
A
#
# COMPACT_ATOMS: atom_id res chain seq x y z
N MET A 1 35.85 -44.10 -12.93
CA MET A 1 35.05 -44.29 -11.70
C MET A 1 34.75 -42.91 -11.10
N PHE A 2 33.57 -42.35 -11.38
CA PHE A 2 33.16 -41.07 -10.78
C PHE A 2 32.55 -41.33 -9.40
N ASN A 3 33.14 -40.72 -8.38
CA ASN A 3 32.83 -40.95 -6.96
C ASN A 3 31.47 -40.29 -6.61
N SER A 4 30.46 -41.12 -6.38
CA SER A 4 29.04 -40.78 -6.19
C SER A 4 28.72 -40.05 -4.86
N SER A 5 29.70 -39.90 -3.96
CA SER A 5 29.48 -39.23 -2.66
C SER A 5 29.49 -37.70 -2.72
N LYS A 6 30.04 -37.11 -3.80
CA LYS A 6 30.09 -35.64 -3.98
C LYS A 6 28.79 -35.05 -4.57
N PHE A 7 28.02 -35.84 -5.32
CA PHE A 7 26.77 -35.39 -5.92
C PHE A 7 25.62 -35.30 -4.90
N LEU A 8 25.58 -36.19 -3.91
CA LEU A 8 24.50 -36.22 -2.92
C LEU A 8 24.59 -35.07 -1.90
N LYS A 9 25.81 -34.58 -1.59
CA LYS A 9 25.99 -33.37 -0.76
C LYS A 9 25.58 -32.09 -1.48
N ALA A 10 25.72 -32.03 -2.80
CA ALA A 10 25.31 -30.87 -3.60
C ALA A 10 23.77 -30.75 -3.71
N LEU A 11 23.07 -31.88 -3.78
CA LEU A 11 21.60 -31.91 -3.86
C LEU A 11 20.92 -31.56 -2.53
N LEU A 12 21.48 -31.97 -1.38
CA LEU A 12 20.95 -31.57 -0.07
C LEU A 12 21.21 -30.09 0.26
N SER A 13 22.29 -29.49 -0.25
CA SER A 13 22.53 -28.05 -0.09
C SER A 13 21.68 -27.18 -1.02
N LEU A 14 21.16 -27.73 -2.12
CA LEU A 14 20.32 -26.99 -3.07
C LEU A 14 18.86 -26.89 -2.60
N SER A 15 18.38 -27.90 -1.87
CA SER A 15 17.02 -27.87 -1.30
C SER A 15 16.86 -26.96 -0.08
N PHE A 16 17.97 -26.61 0.60
CA PHE A 16 17.95 -25.63 1.71
C PHE A 16 18.15 -24.19 1.24
N ALA A 17 18.79 -23.97 0.08
CA ALA A 17 19.04 -22.62 -0.46
C ALA A 17 17.83 -22.00 -1.18
N LEU A 18 16.77 -22.76 -1.46
CA LEU A 18 15.51 -22.26 -2.01
C LEU A 18 14.53 -21.74 -0.94
N TYR A 19 14.85 -21.88 0.35
CA TYR A 19 13.96 -21.47 1.44
C TYR A 19 14.38 -20.18 2.17
N ALA A 20 15.48 -19.56 1.76
CA ALA A 20 15.99 -18.38 2.46
C ALA A 20 16.52 -17.36 1.45
N ASN A 21 15.61 -16.71 0.72
CA ASN A 21 15.81 -15.40 0.07
C ASN A 21 14.50 -14.84 -0.49
N ASN A 22 13.39 -14.98 0.23
CA ASN A 22 12.33 -13.97 0.10
C ASN A 22 12.75 -12.81 0.99
N ALA A 23 13.67 -12.01 0.47
CA ALA A 23 13.91 -10.67 0.99
C ALA A 23 12.61 -9.89 0.76
N TYR A 24 11.70 -9.98 1.73
CA TYR A 24 10.69 -8.96 1.93
C TYR A 24 11.50 -7.68 2.10
N ALA A 25 11.55 -6.85 1.05
CA ALA A 25 12.12 -5.53 1.17
C ALA A 25 11.38 -4.86 2.33
N ASP A 26 12.14 -4.31 3.27
CA ASP A 26 11.62 -3.53 4.38
C ASP A 26 11.05 -2.22 3.80
N ILE A 27 9.81 -2.32 3.29
CA ILE A 27 9.03 -1.24 2.72
C ILE A 27 8.55 -0.38 3.89
N THR A 28 9.41 0.50 4.40
CA THR A 28 9.06 1.34 5.56
C THR A 28 8.25 2.57 5.15
N ASP A 29 7.14 2.37 4.45
CA ASP A 29 5.95 3.26 4.47
C ASP A 29 5.07 2.87 5.66
N VAL A 30 5.67 2.74 6.84
CA VAL A 30 4.92 2.40 8.06
C VAL A 30 4.60 3.70 8.76
N ASP A 31 3.32 3.98 8.93
CA ASP A 31 2.90 5.02 9.86
C ASP A 31 3.38 4.62 11.26
N ALA A 32 4.29 5.42 11.81
CA ALA A 32 4.87 5.13 13.12
C ALA A 32 3.82 5.10 14.23
N ASP A 33 2.66 5.74 14.01
CA ASP A 33 1.55 5.79 14.93
C ASP A 33 0.57 4.62 14.71
N LEU A 34 0.35 4.19 13.46
CA LEU A 34 -0.69 3.21 13.12
C LEU A 34 -0.19 1.76 12.98
N GLY A 35 1.08 1.57 12.66
CA GLY A 35 1.72 0.28 12.45
C GLY A 35 1.52 -0.29 11.03
N PRO A 36 2.09 -1.47 10.72
CA PRO A 36 2.05 -2.03 9.37
C PRO A 36 0.67 -2.64 9.01
N LEU A 37 0.35 -2.70 7.71
CA LEU A 37 -0.81 -3.40 7.15
C LEU A 37 -0.40 -4.62 6.28
N PRO A 38 0.31 -5.61 6.84
CA PRO A 38 0.98 -6.65 6.06
C PRO A 38 0.01 -7.55 5.26
N GLN A 39 -1.24 -7.68 5.72
CA GLN A 39 -2.25 -8.53 5.06
C GLN A 39 -2.70 -7.99 3.69
N LEU A 40 -2.48 -6.71 3.41
CA LEU A 40 -2.88 -6.06 2.15
C LEU A 40 -1.72 -5.95 1.16
N ASP A 41 -0.49 -5.98 1.67
CA ASP A 41 0.73 -5.81 0.90
C ASP A 41 1.22 -7.15 0.30
N SER A 42 0.79 -8.30 0.85
CA SER A 42 1.11 -9.64 0.30
C SER A 42 0.45 -9.95 -1.05
N ASP A 43 -0.63 -9.24 -1.40
CA ASP A 43 -1.33 -9.39 -2.68
C ASP A 43 -0.54 -8.82 -3.88
N VAL A 44 0.57 -8.11 -3.64
CA VAL A 44 1.45 -7.55 -4.68
C VAL A 44 2.16 -8.65 -5.49
N ALA A 45 2.22 -9.89 -4.97
CA ALA A 45 2.86 -11.02 -5.63
C ALA A 45 2.04 -11.63 -6.80
N PHE A 46 0.79 -11.20 -7.01
CA PHE A 46 0.00 -11.63 -8.18
C PHE A 46 -0.03 -10.53 -9.25
N THR A 47 1.13 -10.13 -9.74
CA THR A 47 1.27 -9.45 -11.05
C THR A 47 1.09 -10.43 -12.20
N GLY A 48 0.18 -11.40 -12.07
CA GLY A 48 -0.44 -12.04 -13.21
C GLY A 48 -1.68 -11.22 -13.50
N ALA A 49 -1.71 -10.52 -14.64
CA ALA A 49 -2.98 -10.08 -15.22
C ALA A 49 -3.98 -11.22 -15.06
N CYS A 50 -5.16 -10.95 -14.50
CA CYS A 50 -6.11 -12.03 -14.27
C CYS A 50 -6.49 -12.62 -15.64
N ARG A 51 -5.94 -13.80 -15.94
CA ARG A 51 -6.05 -14.51 -17.22
C ARG A 51 -7.15 -15.57 -17.19
N SER A 52 -7.98 -15.58 -16.15
CA SER A 52 -9.13 -16.49 -16.07
C SER A 52 -10.44 -15.71 -16.17
N SER A 53 -11.41 -16.34 -16.81
CA SER A 53 -12.78 -15.85 -16.99
C SER A 53 -13.57 -15.67 -15.70
N ILE A 54 -12.93 -15.79 -14.54
CA ILE A 54 -13.51 -15.58 -13.21
C ILE A 54 -13.26 -14.13 -12.73
N CYS A 55 -12.26 -13.42 -13.27
CA CYS A 55 -12.09 -11.97 -13.05
C CYS A 55 -12.72 -11.11 -14.15
N GLU A 56 -13.17 -11.72 -15.24
CA GLU A 56 -13.87 -11.04 -16.34
C GLU A 56 -15.20 -10.49 -15.84
N GLY A 57 -15.21 -9.23 -15.40
CA GLY A 57 -16.42 -8.43 -15.34
C GLY A 57 -16.70 -7.67 -14.05
N GLN A 58 -15.88 -7.80 -12.99
CA GLN A 58 -16.15 -7.09 -11.73
C GLN A 58 -15.11 -6.03 -11.34
N TYR A 59 -13.81 -6.21 -11.60
CA TYR A 59 -12.86 -5.12 -11.37
C TYR A 59 -12.73 -4.25 -12.63
N ARG A 60 -12.60 -2.93 -12.43
CA ARG A 60 -12.43 -1.96 -13.51
C ARG A 60 -10.94 -1.66 -13.68
N GLU A 61 -10.38 -2.07 -14.81
CA GLU A 61 -8.96 -1.84 -15.14
C GLU A 61 -8.67 -0.37 -15.52
N ASP A 62 -9.70 0.41 -15.81
CA ASP A 62 -9.60 1.84 -16.14
C ASP A 62 -9.57 2.77 -14.92
N ILE A 63 -9.51 2.22 -13.70
CA ILE A 63 -9.37 3.01 -12.47
C ILE A 63 -7.92 3.47 -12.30
N ASP A 64 -7.71 4.78 -12.43
CA ASP A 64 -6.45 5.46 -12.15
C ASP A 64 -6.50 6.29 -10.86
N PHE A 65 -5.37 6.91 -10.52
CA PHE A 65 -5.24 7.76 -9.33
C PHE A 65 -6.25 8.93 -9.33
N ASN A 66 -6.42 9.61 -10.47
CA ASN A 66 -7.31 10.77 -10.58
C ASN A 66 -8.77 10.39 -10.31
N SER A 67 -9.15 9.15 -10.59
CA SER A 67 -10.49 8.64 -10.33
C SER A 67 -10.76 8.27 -8.86
N ILE A 68 -9.73 8.15 -8.02
CA ILE A 68 -9.81 7.71 -6.61
C ILE A 68 -9.45 8.81 -5.59
N ILE A 69 -8.91 9.96 -6.00
CA ILE A 69 -8.61 11.09 -5.09
C ILE A 69 -9.83 11.88 -4.62
N LYS A 70 -11.05 11.44 -4.98
CA LYS A 70 -12.25 12.14 -4.52
C LYS A 70 -12.33 12.06 -3.01
N ARG A 71 -12.54 13.22 -2.40
CA ARG A 71 -12.67 13.36 -0.95
C ARG A 71 -13.74 12.39 -0.42
N PRO A 72 -13.39 11.50 0.52
CA PRO A 72 -14.30 10.45 0.98
C PRO A 72 -15.31 10.91 2.03
N VAL A 73 -15.20 12.14 2.54
CA VAL A 73 -16.10 12.72 3.54
C VAL A 73 -16.55 14.11 3.12
N SER A 74 -17.82 14.43 3.39
CA SER A 74 -18.34 15.78 3.21
C SER A 74 -17.90 16.69 4.36
N GLY A 75 -17.34 17.85 4.04
CA GLY A 75 -16.91 18.82 5.05
C GLY A 75 -15.66 18.39 5.84
N GLY A 76 -15.38 19.13 6.92
CA GLY A 76 -14.15 19.00 7.70
C GLY A 76 -12.96 19.74 7.08
N ARG A 77 -11.93 20.02 7.88
CA ARG A 77 -10.64 20.52 7.38
C ARG A 77 -9.62 19.39 7.38
N ILE A 78 -8.59 19.51 6.56
CA ILE A 78 -7.41 18.65 6.70
C ILE A 78 -6.72 19.04 8.00
N SER A 79 -6.64 18.11 8.96
CA SER A 79 -5.93 18.30 10.23
C SER A 79 -4.47 17.89 10.13
N SER A 80 -4.15 16.90 9.29
CA SER A 80 -2.80 16.41 9.05
C SER A 80 -2.65 16.02 7.58
N HIS A 81 -1.52 16.42 6.98
CA HIS A 81 -1.17 16.08 5.60
C HIS A 81 -0.30 14.83 5.57
N TYR A 82 -0.23 14.18 4.41
CA TYR A 82 0.70 13.10 4.13
C TYR A 82 2.15 13.57 4.23
N GLY A 83 3.04 12.69 4.73
CA GLY A 83 4.48 12.88 4.70
C GLY A 83 5.15 12.90 6.08
N TRP A 84 6.45 13.15 6.08
CA TRP A 84 7.26 13.24 7.29
C TRP A 84 6.92 14.51 8.09
N ARG A 85 6.61 14.33 9.36
CA ARG A 85 6.33 15.42 10.30
C ARG A 85 7.12 15.25 11.59
N LEU A 86 7.52 16.38 12.18
CA LEU A 86 8.14 16.39 13.50
C LEU A 86 7.05 16.20 14.56
N HIS A 87 7.17 15.14 15.37
CA HIS A 87 6.23 14.92 16.46
C HIS A 87 6.47 15.93 17.60
N PRO A 88 5.46 16.73 18.00
CA PRO A 88 5.67 17.92 18.83
C PRO A 88 6.16 17.63 20.26
N ILE A 89 6.00 16.39 20.72
CA ILE A 89 6.36 15.99 22.10
C ILE A 89 7.68 15.20 22.13
N THR A 90 7.95 14.39 21.11
CA THR A 90 9.07 13.44 21.12
C THR A 90 10.23 13.88 20.23
N ASP A 91 10.08 15.00 19.50
CA ASP A 91 11.05 15.57 18.57
C ASP A 91 11.57 14.57 17.51
N SER A 92 10.77 13.51 17.29
CA SER A 92 11.05 12.45 16.35
C SER A 92 10.29 12.70 15.06
N HIS A 93 10.95 12.55 13.91
CA HIS A 93 10.26 12.54 12.62
C HIS A 93 9.41 11.27 12.51
N ARG A 94 8.11 11.45 12.28
CA ARG A 94 7.15 10.37 12.06
C ARG A 94 6.53 10.52 10.68
N MET A 95 6.46 9.42 9.95
CA MET A 95 5.82 9.36 8.65
C MET A 95 4.30 9.24 8.85
N HIS A 96 3.53 10.09 8.19
CA HIS A 96 2.07 10.00 8.12
C HIS A 96 1.67 9.53 6.72
N THR A 97 1.16 8.31 6.60
CA THR A 97 0.92 7.59 5.33
C THR A 97 -0.39 7.95 4.64
N GLY A 98 -1.15 8.88 5.21
CA GLY A 98 -2.45 9.31 4.71
C GLY A 98 -2.72 10.79 4.95
N ILE A 99 -4.00 11.14 4.89
CA ILE A 99 -4.51 12.47 5.25
C ILE A 99 -5.58 12.29 6.31
N ASP A 100 -5.56 13.20 7.27
CA ASP A 100 -6.58 13.25 8.31
C ASP A 100 -7.58 14.34 7.99
N TYR A 101 -8.85 13.94 7.87
CA TYR A 101 -9.98 14.84 7.78
C TYR A 101 -10.65 14.96 9.14
N ALA A 102 -10.48 16.11 9.80
CA ALA A 102 -11.15 16.38 11.07
C ALA A 102 -12.66 16.57 10.83
N VAL A 103 -13.45 15.59 11.27
CA VAL A 103 -14.91 15.53 11.14
C VAL A 103 -15.50 14.89 12.39
N PRO A 104 -16.73 15.29 12.82
CA PRO A 104 -17.39 14.66 13.96
C PRO A 104 -17.55 13.15 13.76
N THR A 105 -17.59 12.39 14.86
CA THR A 105 -18.01 10.97 14.84
C THR A 105 -19.40 10.85 14.21
N GLY A 106 -19.60 9.80 13.40
CA GLY A 106 -20.85 9.57 12.69
C GLY A 106 -20.96 10.25 11.33
N THR A 107 -19.93 10.97 10.86
CA THR A 107 -19.94 11.57 9.52
C THR A 107 -19.86 10.44 8.47
N GLU A 108 -20.70 10.52 7.44
CA GLU A 108 -20.69 9.53 6.35
C GLU A 108 -19.34 9.47 5.64
N VAL A 109 -18.79 8.25 5.54
CA VAL A 109 -17.59 7.93 4.77
C VAL A 109 -18.01 7.21 3.50
N LYS A 110 -17.57 7.74 2.36
CA LYS A 110 -17.95 7.29 1.02
C LYS A 110 -16.82 6.55 0.33
N ALA A 111 -17.18 5.53 -0.46
CA ALA A 111 -16.25 4.84 -1.34
C ALA A 111 -15.67 5.81 -2.38
N ALA A 112 -14.35 5.82 -2.50
CA ALA A 112 -13.64 6.71 -3.42
C ALA A 112 -13.93 6.38 -4.88
N GLN A 113 -14.10 5.09 -5.18
CA GLN A 113 -14.44 4.57 -6.51
C GLN A 113 -15.11 3.18 -6.38
N HIS A 114 -15.59 2.64 -7.50
CA HIS A 114 -16.05 1.27 -7.59
C HIS A 114 -14.97 0.26 -7.15
N GLY A 115 -15.33 -0.71 -6.32
CA GLY A 115 -14.41 -1.74 -5.89
C GLY A 115 -15.03 -2.77 -4.97
N LYS A 116 -14.19 -3.70 -4.49
CA LYS A 116 -14.57 -4.77 -3.57
C LYS A 116 -14.00 -4.51 -2.19
N VAL A 117 -14.81 -4.71 -1.16
CA VAL A 117 -14.37 -4.64 0.22
C VAL A 117 -13.48 -5.86 0.52
N VAL A 118 -12.22 -5.63 0.84
CA VAL A 118 -11.22 -6.69 1.11
C VAL A 118 -10.84 -6.81 2.57
N PHE A 119 -11.17 -5.81 3.39
CA PHE A 119 -10.98 -5.86 4.84
C PHE A 119 -12.04 -5.04 5.55
N VAL A 120 -12.61 -5.60 6.63
CA VAL A 120 -13.46 -4.93 7.60
C VAL A 120 -13.14 -5.49 8.98
N GLY A 121 -12.71 -4.64 9.90
CA GLY A 121 -12.42 -5.09 11.27
C GLY A 121 -11.56 -4.12 12.06
N ARG A 122 -11.08 -4.55 13.23
CA ARG A 122 -10.11 -3.76 14.02
C ARG A 122 -8.68 -4.14 13.65
N GLN A 123 -7.81 -3.14 13.53
CA GLN A 123 -6.39 -3.32 13.24
C GLN A 123 -5.55 -2.28 13.98
N GLY A 124 -4.79 -2.72 14.99
CA GLY A 124 -3.76 -1.92 15.66
C GLY A 124 -4.14 -0.46 15.94
N GLY A 125 -3.24 0.47 15.55
CA GLY A 125 -3.44 1.91 15.71
C GLY A 125 -4.51 2.48 14.77
N TYR A 126 -4.79 1.85 13.63
CA TYR A 126 -5.89 2.25 12.74
C TYR A 126 -7.28 2.13 13.39
N GLY A 127 -7.44 1.34 14.46
CA GLY A 127 -8.75 1.14 15.07
C GLY A 127 -9.67 0.34 14.15
N ASN A 128 -10.91 0.78 13.99
CA ASN A 128 -11.82 0.20 13.00
C ASN A 128 -11.38 0.63 11.60
N LEU A 129 -11.07 -0.36 10.78
CA LEU A 129 -10.45 -0.22 9.49
C LEU A 129 -11.33 -0.87 8.41
N LEU A 130 -11.52 -0.13 7.32
CA LEU A 130 -12.14 -0.59 6.08
C LEU A 130 -11.13 -0.44 4.94
N VAL A 131 -11.03 -1.44 4.09
CA VAL A 131 -10.18 -1.40 2.89
C VAL A 131 -10.98 -1.86 1.69
N ILE A 132 -10.92 -1.05 0.64
CA ILE A 132 -11.55 -1.34 -0.64
C ILE A 132 -10.45 -1.56 -1.67
N LYS A 133 -10.55 -2.64 -2.45
CA LYS A 133 -9.68 -2.92 -3.59
C LYS A 133 -10.40 -2.48 -4.85
N HIS A 134 -9.79 -1.58 -5.61
CA HIS A 134 -10.36 -1.11 -6.88
C HIS A 134 -9.91 -1.95 -8.07
N ASN A 135 -8.65 -2.37 -8.05
CA ASN A 135 -8.02 -3.22 -9.06
C ASN A 135 -6.77 -3.90 -8.46
N SER A 136 -5.90 -4.44 -9.31
CA SER A 136 -4.61 -5.02 -8.87
C SER A 136 -3.69 -4.01 -8.17
N THR A 137 -3.87 -2.72 -8.46
CA THR A 137 -2.94 -1.65 -8.15
C THR A 137 -3.35 -0.84 -6.92
N TYR A 138 -4.59 -0.34 -6.88
CA TYR A 138 -5.03 0.65 -5.90
C TYR A 138 -5.93 0.07 -4.79
N ARG A 139 -5.60 0.42 -3.55
CA ARG A 139 -6.35 0.08 -2.34
C ARG A 139 -6.42 1.29 -1.40
N PRO A 140 -7.53 2.05 -1.38
CA PRO A 140 -7.74 3.02 -0.32
C PRO A 140 -8.03 2.36 1.03
N VAL A 141 -7.56 3.02 2.08
CA VAL A 141 -7.69 2.62 3.48
C VAL A 141 -8.47 3.70 4.22
N TYR A 142 -9.46 3.28 5.00
CA TYR A 142 -10.32 4.15 5.81
C TYR A 142 -10.23 3.72 7.26
N ALA A 143 -9.71 4.59 8.12
CA ALA A 143 -9.38 4.25 9.50
C ALA A 143 -10.04 5.16 10.54
N HIS A 144 -9.87 4.79 11.81
CA HIS A 144 -10.49 5.40 12.99
C HIS A 144 -12.02 5.42 12.94
N LEU A 145 -12.64 4.49 12.20
CA LEU A 145 -14.08 4.47 11.95
C LEU A 145 -14.87 4.18 13.23
N ASP A 146 -16.12 4.61 13.29
CA ASP A 146 -17.04 4.25 14.36
C ASP A 146 -17.82 2.97 14.02
N LYS A 147 -18.45 2.97 12.83
CA LYS A 147 -19.32 1.89 12.37
C LYS A 147 -19.16 1.62 10.89
N PHE A 148 -19.26 0.34 10.51
CA PHE A 148 -19.29 -0.11 9.12
C PHE A 148 -20.72 -0.20 8.58
N LYS A 149 -20.90 0.09 7.29
CA LYS A 149 -22.15 -0.12 6.54
C LYS A 149 -22.06 -1.26 5.53
N VAL A 150 -20.86 -1.83 5.37
CA VAL A 150 -20.52 -2.90 4.43
C VAL A 150 -19.82 -4.04 5.15
N SER A 151 -19.81 -5.21 4.51
CA SER A 151 -19.14 -6.42 4.95
C SER A 151 -17.99 -6.80 4.01
N MET A 152 -17.07 -7.64 4.50
CA MET A 152 -16.01 -8.20 3.67
C MET A 152 -16.62 -8.95 2.48
N GLY A 153 -16.13 -8.66 1.26
CA GLY A 153 -16.61 -9.27 0.02
C GLY A 153 -17.64 -8.43 -0.74
N ASP A 154 -18.23 -7.41 -0.12
CA ASP A 154 -19.23 -6.56 -0.77
C ASP A 154 -18.61 -5.75 -1.92
N TRP A 155 -19.41 -5.51 -2.96
CA TRP A 155 -19.09 -4.57 -4.04
C TRP A 155 -19.74 -3.22 -3.74
N VAL A 156 -18.98 -2.15 -3.98
CA VAL A 156 -19.41 -0.77 -3.75
C VAL A 156 -19.16 0.07 -5.00
N ASN A 157 -19.99 1.07 -5.24
CA ASN A 157 -19.81 2.07 -6.28
C ASN A 157 -19.20 3.36 -5.69
N GLN A 158 -18.65 4.20 -6.57
CA GLN A 158 -18.19 5.53 -6.19
C GLN A 158 -19.30 6.31 -5.49
N GLY A 159 -19.00 6.87 -4.31
CA GLY A 159 -19.94 7.70 -3.56
C GLY A 159 -20.88 6.94 -2.62
N ASP A 160 -20.91 5.60 -2.68
CA ASP A 160 -21.68 4.79 -1.75
C ASP A 160 -21.18 5.03 -0.31
N VAL A 161 -22.11 5.19 0.64
CA VAL A 161 -21.75 5.29 2.05
C VAL A 161 -21.32 3.90 2.53
N VAL A 162 -20.07 3.77 2.96
CA VAL A 162 -19.47 2.48 3.34
C VAL A 162 -19.19 2.37 4.84
N ALA A 163 -19.05 3.50 5.52
CA ALA A 163 -18.80 3.56 6.96
C ALA A 163 -19.17 4.93 7.53
N TYR A 164 -18.95 5.09 8.82
CA TYR A 164 -19.08 6.33 9.56
C TYR A 164 -17.76 6.66 10.26
N SER A 165 -17.33 7.92 10.19
CA SER A 165 -16.11 8.40 10.87
C SER A 165 -16.22 8.23 12.37
N GLY A 166 -15.08 8.10 13.04
CA GLY A 166 -15.05 7.83 14.46
C GLY A 166 -13.83 8.43 15.15
N ASN A 167 -13.43 7.77 16.23
CA ASN A 167 -12.24 8.09 17.01
C ASN A 167 -11.64 6.80 17.59
N THR A 168 -11.69 5.69 16.86
CA THR A 168 -11.22 4.38 17.34
C THR A 168 -9.73 4.19 17.06
N GLY A 169 -9.07 3.30 17.81
CA GLY A 169 -7.63 3.08 17.66
C GLY A 169 -6.78 4.17 18.31
N LEU A 170 -5.59 4.42 17.76
CA LEU A 170 -4.69 5.47 18.22
C LEU A 170 -5.07 6.78 17.52
N SER A 171 -6.04 7.49 18.11
CA SER A 171 -6.54 8.76 17.59
C SER A 171 -6.67 9.78 18.73
N THR A 172 -6.28 11.03 18.47
CA THR A 172 -6.35 12.11 19.48
C THR A 172 -7.71 12.82 19.52
N GLY A 173 -8.51 12.70 18.46
CA GLY A 173 -9.86 13.27 18.38
C GLY A 173 -10.58 12.82 17.11
N PRO A 174 -11.90 13.05 17.01
CA PRO A 174 -12.69 12.54 15.89
C PRO A 174 -12.19 13.01 14.52
N HIS A 175 -11.85 12.04 13.66
CA HIS A 175 -11.41 12.28 12.30
C HIS A 175 -11.53 11.02 11.44
N LEU A 176 -11.40 11.19 10.13
CA LEU A 176 -11.12 10.08 9.21
C LEU A 176 -9.66 10.15 8.79
N HIS A 177 -8.91 9.09 9.06
CA HIS A 177 -7.61 8.87 8.43
C HIS A 177 -7.82 8.12 7.11
N TYR A 178 -7.32 8.69 6.02
CA TYR A 178 -7.51 8.18 4.66
C TYR A 178 -6.16 8.00 3.96
N GLU A 179 -5.84 6.77 3.57
CA GLU A 179 -4.66 6.46 2.76
C GLU A 179 -5.07 6.00 1.37
N ILE A 180 -4.18 6.23 0.40
CA ILE A 180 -4.23 5.56 -0.90
C ILE A 180 -2.96 4.72 -1.02
N ARG A 181 -3.13 3.40 -1.17
CA ARG A 181 -1.99 2.50 -1.42
C ARG A 181 -1.95 2.05 -2.88
N LYS A 182 -0.77 2.10 -3.48
CA LYS A 182 -0.45 1.60 -4.81
C LYS A 182 0.62 0.51 -4.69
N ASN A 183 0.26 -0.73 -5.02
CA ASN A 183 1.18 -1.88 -4.93
C ASN A 183 1.88 -1.99 -3.56
N GLY A 184 1.15 -1.73 -2.48
CA GLY A 184 1.66 -1.77 -1.10
C GLY A 184 2.34 -0.49 -0.62
N LEU A 185 2.70 0.44 -1.52
CA LEU A 185 3.26 1.74 -1.17
C LEU A 185 2.18 2.77 -0.92
N SER A 186 2.36 3.61 0.09
CA SER A 186 1.47 4.73 0.37
C SER A 186 1.74 5.89 -0.60
N LEU A 187 0.66 6.52 -1.07
CA LEU A 187 0.70 7.71 -1.90
C LEU A 187 0.05 8.86 -1.15
N ASN A 188 0.55 10.06 -1.36
CA ASN A 188 -0.10 11.30 -0.98
C ASN A 188 -1.48 11.37 -1.67
N PRO A 189 -2.60 11.35 -0.93
CA PRO A 189 -3.93 11.39 -1.54
C PRO A 189 -4.27 12.71 -2.26
N LEU A 190 -3.46 13.78 -2.10
CA LEU A 190 -3.62 15.04 -2.85
C LEU A 190 -2.82 15.07 -4.16
N THR A 191 -1.61 14.51 -4.18
CA THR A 191 -0.66 14.68 -5.31
C THR A 191 -0.38 13.38 -6.05
N GLY A 192 -0.58 12.22 -5.42
CA GLY A 192 -0.25 10.90 -5.96
C GLY A 192 1.24 10.54 -5.85
N GLU A 193 2.03 11.41 -5.24
CA GLU A 193 3.45 11.18 -5.00
C GLU A 193 3.63 10.33 -3.75
N SER A 194 4.62 9.42 -3.77
CA SER A 194 5.04 8.71 -2.57
C SER A 194 6.20 9.47 -1.91
N SER A 195 6.21 9.51 -0.58
CA SER A 195 7.35 10.01 0.22
C SER A 195 8.47 8.99 0.33
N SER A 196 8.23 7.73 -0.05
CA SER A 196 9.28 6.74 -0.25
C SER A 196 10.02 7.10 -1.54
N GLU A 197 11.07 7.90 -1.43
CA GLU A 197 11.98 8.09 -2.56
C GLU A 197 12.60 6.74 -2.95
N HIS A 198 12.33 6.31 -4.19
CA HIS A 198 13.07 5.28 -4.92
C HIS A 198 13.25 3.91 -4.25
N ILE A 199 12.23 3.05 -4.34
CA ILE A 199 12.48 1.63 -4.62
C ILE A 199 11.83 1.30 -5.96
N LEU A 200 12.62 1.42 -7.03
CA LEU A 200 12.31 0.74 -8.28
C LEU A 200 12.32 -0.76 -7.97
N VAL A 201 11.14 -1.37 -7.88
CA VAL A 201 11.04 -2.82 -8.06
C VAL A 201 11.43 -3.06 -9.52
N LEU A 202 12.71 -3.35 -9.74
CA LEU A 202 13.19 -3.86 -11.03
C LEU A 202 12.64 -5.28 -11.21
N ASN A 203 11.38 -5.39 -11.57
CA ASN A 203 10.87 -6.55 -12.27
C ASN A 203 10.99 -6.28 -13.77
N ASP A 204 12.22 -6.16 -14.24
CA ASP A 204 12.47 -6.24 -15.67
C ASP A 204 13.80 -6.96 -15.91
N THR A 205 13.72 -8.22 -16.30
CA THR A 205 14.77 -8.86 -17.10
C THR A 205 14.81 -8.22 -18.50
N SER A 206 15.00 -6.91 -18.60
CA SER A 206 15.46 -6.22 -19.80
C SER A 206 15.88 -4.79 -19.49
N THR A 207 17.18 -4.59 -19.30
CA THR A 207 17.76 -3.24 -19.30
C THR A 207 17.67 -2.63 -20.70
N SER A 208 16.78 -1.65 -20.87
CA SER A 208 16.82 -0.73 -22.01
C SER A 208 16.59 0.70 -21.53
N GLN A 209 17.69 1.42 -21.30
CA GLN A 209 17.68 2.89 -21.17
C GLN A 209 17.72 3.48 -22.59
N VAL A 210 16.78 4.37 -22.92
CA VAL A 210 16.93 5.26 -24.07
C VAL A 210 16.81 6.70 -23.59
N LYS A 211 17.87 7.49 -23.78
CA LYS A 211 17.73 8.84 -24.34
C LYS A 211 19.02 9.32 -24.99
N ASN A 212 18.92 9.51 -26.31
CA ASN A 212 19.79 10.27 -27.20
C ASN A 212 21.29 10.04 -27.11
N GLY A 213 21.75 9.02 -27.87
CA GLY A 213 23.06 9.03 -28.50
C GLY A 213 24.08 8.06 -27.92
N ARG A 214 23.98 6.80 -28.37
CA ARG A 214 24.94 5.68 -28.24
C ARG A 214 25.00 4.95 -26.89
N VAL A 215 24.62 3.67 -26.98
CA VAL A 215 24.66 2.65 -25.92
C VAL A 215 26.10 2.23 -25.66
N ASN A 216 26.55 2.22 -24.41
CA ASN A 216 27.72 1.42 -24.01
C ASN A 216 27.44 0.71 -22.69
N ARG A 217 27.37 -0.63 -22.76
CA ARG A 217 27.25 -1.55 -21.64
C ARG A 217 28.61 -1.70 -20.97
N GLN A 218 28.70 -1.55 -19.64
CA GLN A 218 29.72 -2.26 -18.87
C GLN A 218 29.14 -2.80 -17.56
N ASN A 219 29.46 -4.06 -17.31
CA ASN A 219 28.97 -4.91 -16.22
C ASN A 219 29.77 -4.70 -14.93
N ASN A 220 29.13 -5.09 -13.82
CA ASN A 220 29.68 -5.40 -12.50
C ASN A 220 29.95 -4.25 -11.51
N GLY A 221 28.86 -3.88 -10.82
CA GLY A 221 28.74 -3.94 -9.36
C GLY A 221 29.89 -3.47 -8.47
N ARG A 222 29.76 -2.26 -7.91
CA ARG A 222 29.88 -1.91 -6.47
C ARG A 222 29.50 -0.44 -6.30
N VAL A 223 28.30 -0.14 -5.80
CA VAL A 223 27.95 1.25 -5.46
C VAL A 223 27.99 1.38 -3.93
N ARG A 224 29.01 2.10 -3.45
CA ARG A 224 29.01 2.72 -2.11
C ARG A 224 28.37 4.10 -2.29
N THR A 225 27.33 4.41 -1.52
CA THR A 225 26.78 5.77 -1.50
C THR A 225 27.33 6.52 -0.29
N ILE A 226 27.93 7.68 -0.57
CA ILE A 226 28.40 8.69 0.39
C ILE A 226 27.23 9.67 0.58
N LEU A 227 26.88 9.93 1.85
CA LEU A 227 25.89 10.95 2.23
C LEU A 227 26.45 12.37 1.99
N LYS A 228 25.62 13.27 1.50
CA LYS A 228 25.74 14.72 1.72
C LYS A 228 24.40 15.24 2.24
#